data_AF-A0A925L0N1-F1
#
_entry.id   AF-A0A925L0N1-F1
#
_cell.length_a   1.000
_cell.length_b   1.000
_cell.length_c   1.000
_cell.angle_alpha   90.00
_cell.angle_beta   90.00
_cell.angle_gamma   90.00
#
_symmetry.space_group_name_H-M   'P 1'
#
loop_
_entity.id
_entity.type
_entity.pdbx_description
1 polymer ?
#
loop_
_entity_poly.entity_id
_entity_poly.type
_entity_poly.pdbx_seq_one_letter_code
_entity_poly.pdbx_strand_id
1 'polypeptide(L)'
;ELVPVMCEEVVKVTAGVSPDELQRARAQLKASILMSLESTSSRCEQLARQILVYGRPIPTAEVVEKVEAIDNAEIMRVAKRLFSTTPTVSAIGPLAKVEGYEKMVERLKV
;
A
#
# COMPACT_ATOMS: atom_id res chain seq x y z
N GLU A 1 -2.44 15.54 16.83
CA GLU A 1 -1.46 14.48 17.17
C GLU A 1 -1.36 13.40 16.10
N LEU A 2 -2.47 12.89 15.55
CA LEU A 2 -2.43 11.84 14.54
C LEU A 2 -1.77 12.25 13.20
N VAL A 3 -2.11 13.44 12.68
CA VAL A 3 -1.61 13.90 11.37
C VAL A 3 -0.08 13.93 11.28
N PRO A 4 0.67 14.51 12.25
CA PRO A 4 2.13 14.44 12.26
C PRO A 4 2.66 13.01 12.18
N VAL A 5 2.14 12.10 13.01
CA VAL A 5 2.59 10.70 13.03
C VAL A 5 2.34 10.03 11.69
N MET A 6 1.17 10.24 11.07
CA MET A 6 0.88 9.69 9.75
C MET A 6 1.86 10.19 8.68
N CYS A 7 2.20 11.49 8.70
CA CYS A 7 3.16 12.05 7.76
C CYS A 7 4.56 11.47 8.00
N GLU A 8 4.98 11.33 9.25
CA GLU A 8 6.26 10.76 9.64
C GLU A 8 6.40 9.30 9.16
N GLU A 9 5.37 8.45 9.35
CA GLU A 9 5.41 7.07 8.87
C GLU A 9 5.49 6.98 7.33
N VAL A 10 4.78 7.86 6.62
CA VAL A 10 4.87 7.95 5.15
C VAL A 10 6.30 8.28 4.71
N VAL A 11 6.93 9.27 5.35
CA VAL A 11 8.32 9.67 5.05
C VAL A 11 9.30 8.54 5.41
N LYS A 12 9.13 7.87 6.56
CA LYS A 12 10.00 6.77 7.00
C LYS A 12 10.09 5.64 5.97
N VAL A 13 8.96 5.23 5.39
CA VAL A 13 8.93 4.16 4.37
C VAL A 13 9.80 4.50 3.15
N THR A 14 10.00 5.78 2.84
CA THR A 14 10.86 6.20 1.72
C THR A 14 12.35 5.98 1.98
N ALA A 15 12.74 5.87 3.26
CA ALA A 15 14.08 5.52 3.70
C ALA A 15 14.27 4.00 3.91
N GLY A 16 13.22 3.22 3.70
CA GLY A 16 13.22 1.77 3.80
C GLY A 16 12.46 1.27 5.03
N VAL A 17 12.33 -0.05 5.11
CA VAL A 17 11.66 -0.76 6.21
C VAL A 17 12.62 -1.76 6.86
N SER A 18 12.35 -2.20 8.08
CA SER A 18 13.15 -3.27 8.67
C SER A 18 12.92 -4.61 7.95
N PRO A 19 13.89 -5.54 7.98
CA PRO A 19 13.71 -6.89 7.44
C PRO A 19 12.50 -7.62 8.05
N ASP A 20 12.25 -7.43 9.35
CA ASP A 20 11.13 -8.07 10.04
C ASP A 20 9.78 -7.50 9.60
N GLU A 21 9.68 -6.18 9.37
CA GLU A 21 8.49 -5.56 8.80
C GLU A 21 8.20 -6.08 7.40
N LEU A 22 9.24 -6.17 6.55
CA LEU A 22 9.12 -6.70 5.21
C LEU A 22 8.63 -8.15 5.22
N GLN A 23 9.25 -9.01 6.04
CA GLN A 23 8.86 -10.40 6.16
C GLN A 23 7.42 -10.54 6.67
N ARG A 24 7.03 -9.76 7.69
CA ARG A 24 5.66 -9.75 8.22
C ARG A 24 4.66 -9.29 7.16
N ALA A 25 4.94 -8.23 6.42
CA ALA A 25 4.04 -7.70 5.39
C ALA A 25 3.84 -8.72 4.25
N ARG A 26 4.93 -9.36 3.78
CA ARG A 26 4.83 -10.45 2.79
C ARG A 26 3.99 -11.62 3.31
N ALA A 27 4.21 -12.05 4.54
CA ALA A 27 3.43 -13.14 5.14
C ALA A 27 1.93 -12.81 5.23
N GLN A 28 1.60 -11.58 5.67
CA GLN A 28 0.22 -11.10 5.74
C GLN A 28 -0.45 -11.02 4.36
N LEU A 29 0.25 -10.50 3.35
CA LEU A 29 -0.27 -10.41 1.97
C LEU A 29 -0.54 -11.79 1.39
N LYS A 30 0.40 -12.74 1.55
CA LYS A 30 0.20 -14.13 1.09
C LYS A 30 -0.99 -14.79 1.77
N ALA A 31 -1.12 -14.64 3.09
CA ALA A 31 -2.25 -15.19 3.83
C ALA A 31 -3.57 -14.62 3.31
N SER A 32 -3.66 -13.29 3.14
CA SER A 32 -4.84 -12.63 2.58
C SER A 32 -5.21 -13.13 1.18
N ILE A 33 -4.21 -13.28 0.29
CA ILE A 33 -4.42 -13.82 -1.07
C ILE A 33 -5.00 -15.24 -1.00
N LEU A 34 -4.41 -16.13 -0.19
CA LEU A 34 -4.85 -17.52 -0.10
C LEU A 34 -6.25 -17.65 0.51
N MET A 35 -6.52 -16.90 1.58
CA MET A 35 -7.83 -16.90 2.25
C MET A 35 -8.95 -16.35 1.35
N SER A 36 -8.65 -15.37 0.48
CA SER A 36 -9.64 -14.85 -0.47
C SER A 36 -10.20 -15.90 -1.43
N LEU A 37 -9.49 -17.04 -1.59
CA LEU A 37 -9.89 -18.15 -2.45
C LEU A 37 -10.90 -19.10 -1.79
N GLU A 38 -11.27 -18.88 -0.53
CA GLU A 38 -12.27 -19.71 0.19
C GLU A 38 -13.70 -19.38 -0.28
N SER A 39 -13.92 -18.17 -0.79
CA SER A 39 -15.22 -17.71 -1.27
C SER A 39 -15.35 -17.82 -2.79
N THR A 40 -16.35 -18.57 -3.26
CA THR A 40 -16.62 -18.74 -4.69
C THR A 40 -16.98 -17.43 -5.38
N SER A 41 -17.72 -16.53 -4.71
CA SER A 41 -18.03 -15.21 -5.24
C SER A 41 -16.77 -14.34 -5.39
N SER A 42 -15.88 -14.37 -4.39
CA SER A 42 -14.60 -13.64 -4.44
C SER A 42 -13.71 -14.14 -5.58
N ARG A 43 -13.66 -15.46 -5.79
CA ARG A 43 -12.94 -16.06 -6.92
C ARG A 43 -13.50 -15.63 -8.28
N CYS A 44 -14.82 -15.60 -8.44
CA CYS A 44 -15.46 -15.16 -9.68
C CYS A 44 -15.18 -13.68 -9.96
N GLU A 45 -15.29 -12.82 -8.94
CA GLU A 45 -14.98 -11.40 -9.08
C GLU A 45 -13.51 -11.17 -9.46
N GLN A 46 -12.59 -11.87 -8.78
CA GLN A 46 -11.17 -11.79 -9.09
C GLN A 46 -10.89 -12.21 -10.54
N LEU A 47 -11.47 -13.32 -11.00
CA LEU A 47 -11.30 -13.79 -12.36
C LEU A 47 -11.79 -12.77 -13.39
N ALA A 48 -12.99 -12.22 -13.18
CA ALA A 48 -13.55 -11.20 -14.06
C ALA A 48 -12.66 -9.95 -14.10
N ARG A 49 -12.21 -9.45 -12.94
CA ARG A 49 -11.30 -8.30 -12.83
C ARG A 49 -9.99 -8.56 -13.56
N GLN A 50 -9.40 -9.74 -13.40
CA GLN A 50 -8.14 -10.10 -14.06
C GLN A 50 -8.29 -10.13 -15.58
N ILE A 51 -9.40 -10.68 -16.10
CA ILE A 51 -9.69 -10.68 -17.54
C ILE A 51 -9.87 -9.24 -18.05
N LEU A 52 -10.61 -8.39 -17.32
CA LEU A 52 -10.85 -7.00 -17.73
C LEU A 52 -9.60 -6.13 -17.72
N VAL A 53 -8.73 -6.28 -16.71
CA VAL A 53 -7.55 -5.43 -16.54
C VAL A 53 -6.32 -5.97 -17.27
N TYR A 54 -6.14 -7.30 -17.28
CA TYR A 54 -4.91 -7.94 -17.78
C TYR A 54 -5.13 -8.83 -19.00
N GLY A 55 -6.38 -8.99 -19.47
CA GLY A 55 -6.71 -9.84 -20.61
C GLY A 55 -6.57 -11.35 -20.36
N ARG A 56 -6.20 -11.76 -19.14
CA ARG A 56 -6.03 -13.16 -18.77
C ARG A 56 -6.24 -13.39 -17.27
N PRO A 57 -6.63 -14.60 -16.85
CA PRO A 57 -6.45 -15.05 -15.49
C PRO A 57 -4.97 -15.06 -15.10
N ILE A 58 -4.66 -14.57 -13.89
CA ILE A 58 -3.32 -14.61 -13.30
C ILE A 58 -3.33 -15.69 -12.21
N PRO A 59 -2.50 -16.76 -12.35
CA PRO A 59 -2.40 -17.80 -11.34
C PRO A 59 -2.00 -17.24 -9.98
N THR A 60 -2.60 -17.75 -8.91
CA THR A 60 -2.25 -17.33 -7.53
C THR A 60 -0.76 -17.48 -7.25
N ALA A 61 -0.13 -18.56 -7.74
CA ALA A 61 1.30 -18.80 -7.59
C ALA A 61 2.15 -17.67 -8.20
N GLU A 62 1.76 -17.14 -9.36
CA GLU A 62 2.46 -16.02 -10.02
C GLU A 62 2.40 -14.75 -9.15
N VAL A 63 1.25 -14.49 -8.51
CA VAL A 63 1.09 -13.33 -7.62
C VAL A 63 1.93 -13.51 -6.35
N VAL A 64 1.92 -14.70 -5.76
CA VAL A 64 2.71 -15.00 -4.55
C VAL A 64 4.21 -14.87 -4.81
N GLU A 65 4.70 -15.41 -5.93
CA GLU A 65 6.11 -15.29 -6.32
C GLU A 65 6.52 -13.82 -6.51
N LYS A 66 5.67 -13.02 -7.16
CA LYS A 66 5.92 -11.57 -7.32
C LYS A 66 5.98 -10.84 -5.97
N VAL A 67 5.14 -11.21 -5.00
CA VAL A 67 5.18 -10.63 -3.64
C VAL A 67 6.47 -11.03 -2.91
N GLU A 68 6.93 -12.27 -3.05
CA GLU A 68 8.16 -12.75 -2.41
C GLU A 68 9.42 -12.10 -2.97
N ALA A 69 9.41 -11.73 -4.25
CA ALA A 69 10.53 -11.06 -4.90
C ALA A 69 10.71 -9.59 -4.48
N ILE A 70 9.74 -8.97 -3.79
CA ILE A 70 9.78 -7.54 -3.43
C ILE A 70 10.81 -7.29 -2.34
N ASP A 71 11.94 -6.66 -2.66
CA ASP A 71 12.94 -6.26 -1.68
C ASP A 71 12.74 -4.82 -1.17
N ASN A 72 13.65 -4.37 -0.30
CA ASN A 72 13.62 -3.03 0.28
C ASN A 72 13.84 -1.93 -0.76
N ALA A 73 14.66 -2.20 -1.78
CA ALA A 73 14.96 -1.24 -2.83
C ALA A 73 13.72 -0.94 -3.67
N GLU A 74 12.94 -1.96 -4.02
CA GLU A 74 11.67 -1.81 -4.71
C GLU A 74 10.64 -1.03 -3.88
N ILE A 75 10.58 -1.27 -2.56
CA ILE A 75 9.71 -0.50 -1.66
C ILE A 75 10.09 0.97 -1.66
N MET A 76 11.38 1.29 -1.44
CA MET A 76 11.85 2.67 -1.44
C MET A 76 11.60 3.36 -2.79
N ARG A 77 11.82 2.65 -3.90
CA ARG A 77 11.59 3.16 -5.27
C ARG A 77 10.13 3.55 -5.46
N VAL A 78 9.20 2.67 -5.09
CA VAL A 78 7.76 2.94 -5.22
C VAL A 78 7.31 4.02 -4.24
N ALA A 79 7.77 3.98 -2.99
CA ALA A 79 7.41 4.95 -1.97
C ALA A 79 7.84 6.37 -2.37
N LYS A 80 9.10 6.57 -2.77
CA LYS A 80 9.59 7.87 -3.27
C LYS A 80 8.77 8.36 -4.45
N ARG A 81 8.45 7.48 -5.41
CA ARG A 81 7.62 7.85 -6.57
C ARG A 81 6.23 8.30 -6.15
N LEU A 82 5.54 7.53 -5.30
CA LEU A 82 4.17 7.84 -4.88
C LEU A 82 4.10 9.12 -4.05
N PHE A 83 5.01 9.29 -3.10
CA PHE A 83 5.00 10.41 -2.16
C PHE A 83 5.69 11.68 -2.66
N SER A 84 6.33 11.65 -3.84
CA SER A 84 6.85 12.86 -4.50
C SER A 84 5.76 13.79 -5.06
N THR A 85 4.50 13.33 -5.10
CA THR A 85 3.38 14.08 -5.68
C THR A 85 2.64 14.90 -4.61
N THR A 86 1.90 15.92 -5.04
CA THR A 86 1.07 16.72 -4.15
C THR A 86 0.01 15.85 -3.46
N PRO A 87 -0.04 15.80 -2.12
CA PRO A 87 -0.96 14.93 -1.40
C PRO A 87 -2.41 15.39 -1.57
N THR A 88 -3.32 14.43 -1.63
CA THR A 88 -4.77 14.66 -1.63
C THR A 88 -5.30 14.39 -0.22
N VAL A 89 -5.99 15.37 0.37
CA VAL A 89 -6.53 15.28 1.74
C VAL A 89 -8.03 15.48 1.71
N SER A 90 -8.76 14.60 2.40
CA SER A 90 -10.19 14.74 2.66
C SER A 90 -10.45 14.46 4.14
N ALA A 91 -11.31 15.27 4.76
CA ALA A 91 -11.65 15.15 6.18
C ALA A 91 -13.13 15.48 6.41
N ILE A 92 -13.77 14.73 7.29
CA ILE A 92 -15.20 14.88 7.63
C ILE A 92 -15.34 14.85 9.16
N GLY A 93 -16.19 15.73 9.71
CA GLY A 93 -16.49 15.79 11.15
C GLY A 93 -15.94 17.05 11.84
N PRO A 94 -15.62 17.01 13.14
CA PRO A 94 -15.08 18.16 13.88
C PRO A 94 -13.63 18.51 13.47
N LEU A 95 -13.49 19.39 12.48
CA LEU A 95 -12.18 19.69 11.84
C LEU A 95 -11.32 20.72 12.58
N ALA A 96 -11.81 21.35 13.65
CA ALA A 96 -11.09 22.44 14.33
C ALA A 96 -9.69 22.06 14.85
N LYS A 97 -9.44 20.76 15.08
CA LYS A 97 -8.16 20.22 15.56
C LYS A 97 -7.32 19.55 14.46
N VAL A 98 -7.82 19.53 13.22
CA VAL A 98 -7.09 18.96 12.08
C VAL A 98 -6.06 19.97 11.61
N GLU A 99 -4.84 19.50 11.39
CA GLU A 99 -3.76 20.36 10.90
C GLU A 99 -4.09 20.89 9.50
N GLY A 100 -3.70 22.13 9.20
CA GLY A 100 -3.96 22.74 7.90
C GLY A 100 -3.26 22.00 6.76
N TYR A 101 -3.89 21.99 5.59
CA TYR A 101 -3.39 21.30 4.40
C TYR A 101 -1.94 21.69 4.04
N GLU A 102 -1.61 22.99 4.08
CA GLU A 102 -0.26 23.47 3.73
C GLU A 102 0.83 22.87 4.63
N LYS A 103 0.54 22.72 5.93
CA LYS A 103 1.45 22.06 6.89
C LYS A 103 1.59 20.57 6.59
N MET A 104 0.50 19.90 6.20
CA MET A 104 0.56 18.48 5.80
C MET A 104 1.42 18.29 4.54
N VAL A 105 1.27 19.17 3.55
CA VAL A 105 2.09 19.16 2.33
C VAL A 105 3.56 19.37 2.68
N GLU A 106 3.87 20.29 3.59
CA GLU A 106 5.24 20.54 4.03
C GLU A 106 5.88 19.32 4.70
N ARG A 107 5.14 18.62 5.58
CA ARG A 107 5.62 17.40 6.24
C ARG A 107 5.87 16.24 5.28
N LEU A 108 5.12 16.16 4.19
CA LEU A 108 5.16 15.07 3.22
C LEU A 108 6.17 15.29 2.08
N LYS A 109 6.96 16.38 2.12
CA LYS A 109 8.05 16.58 1.16
C LYS A 109 9.14 15.54 1.40
N VAL A 110 9.18 14.54 0.53
CA VAL A 110 10.23 13.50 0.43
C VAL A 110 11.26 13.90 -0.62
#